data_AF-A0A086ASV2-F1
#
_entry.id   AF-A0A086ASV2-F1
#
_cell.length_a   1.000
_cell.length_b   1.000
_cell.length_c   1.000
_cell.angle_alpha   90.00
_cell.angle_beta   90.00
_cell.angle_gamma   90.00
#
_symmetry.space_group_name_H-M   'P 1'
#
loop_
_entity.id
_entity.type
_entity.pdbx_description
1 polymer ?
#
loop_
_entity_poly.entity_id
_entity_poly.type
_entity_poly.pdbx_seq_one_letter_code
_entity_poly.pdbx_strand_id
1 'polypeptide(L)'
;MKFKTLLLVLCFASTASFAQDKVKYTKDQIKKMETYLFNEGFNAPSPRKTSTIILKDGSSHKGFCNNIETKKGQIYEVSIKDSISKKGITFNADQISEMYVYPSNVEKIAKVAKYMGNIRNFGTKKLTKNTTSERIHFVNQTVSLKNKKDDKEFLMQLINPDFSDIISVYHDPRAKETGGFSVMGSPQLGGGVIKSYYVKKGDKIIWLHKDDFEDNYDFLFGDNPEFMKKYPKKSAEWDYFSFLVHEYTEMNNG
;
A
#
# COMPACT_ATOMS: atom_id res chain seq x y z
N MET A 1 -23.82 41.62 25.67
CA MET A 1 -24.16 41.13 24.31
C MET A 1 -22.89 40.83 23.49
N LYS A 2 -22.14 39.73 23.72
CA LYS A 2 -21.03 39.32 22.80
C LYS A 2 -20.73 37.81 22.76
N PHE A 3 -21.61 36.94 23.28
CA PHE A 3 -21.38 35.48 23.28
C PHE A 3 -22.26 34.70 22.30
N LYS A 4 -23.29 35.31 21.71
CA LYS A 4 -24.20 34.62 20.77
C LYS A 4 -23.70 34.64 19.31
N THR A 5 -22.77 35.52 18.97
CA THR A 5 -22.27 35.66 17.59
C THR A 5 -21.17 34.67 17.23
N LEU A 6 -20.46 34.11 18.23
CA LEU A 6 -19.37 33.15 17.99
C LEU A 6 -19.88 31.73 17.67
N LEU A 7 -21.00 31.33 18.26
CA LEU A 7 -21.61 30.02 18.00
C LEU A 7 -22.23 29.91 16.60
N LEU A 8 -22.69 31.02 16.02
CA LEU A 8 -23.30 31.01 14.69
C LEU A 8 -22.26 30.81 13.58
N VAL A 9 -21.02 31.30 13.76
CA VAL A 9 -19.94 31.15 12.76
C VAL A 9 -19.42 29.71 12.72
N LEU A 10 -19.44 28.98 13.84
CA LEU A 10 -19.08 27.56 13.89
C LEU A 10 -20.10 26.63 13.21
N CYS A 11 -21.38 27.03 13.12
CA CYS A 11 -22.40 26.24 12.44
C CYS A 11 -22.39 26.41 10.90
N PHE A 12 -21.79 27.47 10.36
CA PHE A 12 -21.68 27.66 8.90
C PHE A 12 -20.43 27.03 8.29
N ALA A 13 -19.41 26.70 9.08
CA ALA A 13 -18.25 25.94 8.60
C ALA A 13 -18.58 24.45 8.35
N SER A 14 -19.63 23.92 8.97
CA SER A 14 -20.04 22.51 8.82
C SER A 14 -20.89 22.21 7.59
N THR A 15 -21.46 23.21 6.91
CA THR A 15 -22.35 22.97 5.74
C THR A 15 -21.62 23.02 4.40
N ALA A 16 -20.41 23.59 4.33
CA ALA A 16 -19.61 23.60 3.11
C ALA A 16 -19.04 22.20 2.75
N SER A 17 -19.03 21.27 3.71
CA SER A 17 -18.53 19.91 3.51
C SER A 17 -19.46 19.00 2.71
N PHE A 18 -20.72 19.39 2.45
CA PHE A 18 -21.73 18.52 1.83
C PHE A 18 -21.96 18.73 0.33
N ALA A 19 -21.37 19.76 -0.27
CA ALA A 19 -21.61 20.13 -1.67
C ALA A 19 -20.39 19.93 -2.58
N GLN A 20 -19.58 18.90 -2.35
CA GLN A 20 -18.67 18.46 -3.42
C GLN A 20 -19.50 17.79 -4.51
N ASP A 21 -19.62 18.43 -5.66
CA ASP A 21 -20.22 17.86 -6.85
C ASP A 21 -19.29 16.84 -7.49
N LYS A 22 -19.88 15.86 -8.17
CA LYS A 22 -19.12 14.85 -8.92
C LYS A 22 -18.36 15.54 -10.06
N VAL A 23 -17.05 15.62 -9.95
CA VAL A 23 -16.15 16.00 -11.04
C VAL A 23 -16.16 14.91 -12.10
N LYS A 24 -16.39 15.30 -13.36
CA LYS A 24 -16.29 14.42 -14.53
C LYS A 24 -14.88 14.52 -15.12
N TYR A 25 -14.15 13.42 -15.08
CA TYR A 25 -12.81 13.33 -15.68
C TYR A 25 -12.88 12.95 -17.16
N THR A 26 -11.93 13.44 -17.95
CA THR A 26 -11.74 12.99 -19.33
C THR A 26 -11.23 11.55 -19.37
N LYS A 27 -11.36 10.87 -20.51
CA LYS A 27 -10.85 9.50 -20.67
C LYS A 27 -9.35 9.38 -20.37
N ASP A 28 -8.56 10.39 -20.75
CA ASP A 28 -7.12 10.40 -20.48
C ASP A 28 -6.80 10.63 -19.00
N GLN A 29 -7.61 11.43 -18.30
CA GLN A 29 -7.49 11.58 -16.85
C GLN A 29 -7.84 10.28 -16.13
N ILE A 30 -8.94 9.62 -16.51
CA ILE A 30 -9.33 8.32 -15.95
C ILE A 30 -8.21 7.32 -16.17
N LYS A 31 -7.67 7.20 -17.39
CA LYS A 31 -6.55 6.30 -17.70
C LYS A 31 -5.30 6.58 -16.85
N LYS A 32 -5.03 7.84 -16.49
CA LYS A 32 -3.95 8.18 -15.56
C LYS A 32 -4.30 7.75 -14.13
N MET A 33 -5.50 8.02 -13.66
CA MET A 33 -5.98 7.65 -12.33
C MET A 33 -6.03 6.12 -12.12
N GLU A 34 -6.32 5.38 -13.18
CA GLU A 34 -6.29 3.91 -13.22
C GLU A 34 -4.86 3.32 -13.21
N THR A 35 -3.82 4.16 -13.26
CA THR A 35 -2.44 3.68 -13.16
C THR A 35 -2.20 3.15 -11.75
N TYR A 36 -1.91 1.87 -11.65
CA TYR A 36 -1.55 1.24 -10.39
C TYR A 36 -0.08 1.54 -10.03
N LEU A 37 0.13 2.16 -8.87
CA LEU A 37 1.44 2.68 -8.45
C LEU A 37 2.03 1.97 -7.23
N PHE A 38 1.29 1.07 -6.58
CA PHE A 38 1.83 0.28 -5.49
C PHE A 38 2.67 -0.89 -6.02
N ASN A 39 3.72 -1.22 -5.30
CA ASN A 39 4.46 -2.45 -5.47
C ASN A 39 3.56 -3.66 -5.17
N GLU A 40 3.72 -4.72 -5.95
CA GLU A 40 3.02 -5.98 -5.67
C GLU A 40 3.52 -6.62 -4.36
N GLY A 41 2.61 -7.29 -3.65
CA GLY A 41 2.93 -8.16 -2.52
C GLY A 41 4.01 -9.19 -2.86
N PHE A 42 4.80 -9.57 -1.87
CA PHE A 42 5.99 -10.39 -2.05
C PHE A 42 5.90 -11.74 -1.36
N ASN A 43 6.32 -12.79 -2.08
CA ASN A 43 6.25 -14.15 -1.56
C ASN A 43 7.61 -14.82 -1.29
N ALA A 44 8.69 -14.47 -2.02
CA ALA A 44 9.93 -15.28 -1.99
C ALA A 44 11.27 -14.50 -2.08
N PRO A 45 12.08 -14.43 -0.98
CA PRO A 45 13.38 -13.75 -0.93
C PRO A 45 14.40 -14.31 -1.93
N SER A 46 15.31 -13.45 -2.38
CA SER A 46 16.49 -13.84 -3.14
C SER A 46 17.56 -14.38 -2.20
N PRO A 47 17.97 -15.65 -2.34
CA PRO A 47 19.05 -16.22 -1.53
C PRO A 47 20.45 -15.77 -1.99
N ARG A 48 20.54 -14.88 -2.99
CA ARG A 48 21.81 -14.47 -3.62
C ARG A 48 22.13 -13.00 -3.45
N LYS A 49 21.17 -12.17 -3.04
CA LYS A 49 21.39 -10.75 -2.80
C LYS A 49 21.43 -10.46 -1.29
N THR A 50 22.40 -9.65 -0.88
CA THR A 50 22.60 -9.28 0.52
C THR A 50 21.43 -8.42 1.00
N SER A 51 20.61 -8.98 1.87
CA SER A 51 19.53 -8.30 2.59
C SER A 51 20.06 -7.64 3.86
N THR A 52 19.26 -6.73 4.44
CA THR A 52 19.58 -6.06 5.71
C THR A 52 18.42 -6.23 6.66
N ILE A 53 18.70 -6.62 7.90
CA ILE A 53 17.73 -6.66 9.00
C ILE A 53 18.20 -5.67 10.07
N ILE A 54 17.30 -4.80 10.50
CA ILE A 54 17.54 -3.84 11.58
C ILE A 54 16.64 -4.26 12.75
N LEU A 55 17.25 -4.58 13.88
CA LEU A 55 16.55 -4.97 15.09
C LEU A 55 16.11 -3.74 15.89
N LYS A 56 15.17 -3.93 16.82
CA LYS A 56 14.67 -2.86 17.69
C LYS A 56 15.72 -2.29 18.65
N ASP A 57 16.78 -3.05 18.93
CA ASP A 57 17.94 -2.57 19.69
C ASP A 57 18.89 -1.69 18.85
N GLY A 58 18.57 -1.48 17.56
CA GLY A 58 19.37 -0.71 16.61
C GLY A 58 20.48 -1.50 15.92
N SER A 59 20.70 -2.77 16.28
CA SER A 59 21.70 -3.61 15.61
C SER A 59 21.29 -3.95 14.18
N SER A 60 22.28 -3.96 13.27
CA SER A 60 22.08 -4.22 11.84
C SER A 60 22.82 -5.49 11.40
N HIS A 61 22.08 -6.41 10.78
CA HIS A 61 22.59 -7.69 10.29
C HIS A 61 22.48 -7.76 8.77
N LYS A 62 23.60 -8.08 8.10
CA LYS A 62 23.68 -8.15 6.62
C LYS A 62 23.96 -9.58 6.17
N GLY A 63 23.05 -10.14 5.39
CA GLY A 63 23.15 -11.53 4.96
C GLY A 63 22.23 -11.88 3.82
N PHE A 64 22.38 -13.08 3.28
CA PHE A 64 21.49 -13.63 2.26
C PHE A 64 20.22 -14.14 2.94
N CYS A 65 19.06 -13.57 2.59
CA CYS A 65 17.79 -14.04 3.13
C CYS A 65 17.48 -15.42 2.57
N ASN A 66 17.55 -16.43 3.43
CA ASN A 66 17.42 -17.84 3.06
C ASN A 66 15.99 -18.34 3.24
N ASN A 67 15.27 -17.84 4.25
CA ASN A 67 13.89 -18.23 4.51
C ASN A 67 13.11 -17.10 5.20
N ILE A 68 11.82 -17.01 4.90
CA ILE A 68 10.84 -16.18 5.61
C ILE A 68 9.68 -17.09 5.96
N GLU A 69 9.44 -17.32 7.25
CA GLU A 69 8.35 -18.17 7.69
C GLU A 69 7.12 -17.35 8.02
N THR A 70 5.97 -17.80 7.51
CA THR A 70 4.68 -17.14 7.73
C THR A 70 3.70 -18.06 8.41
N LYS A 71 2.93 -17.52 9.35
CA LYS A 71 1.82 -18.21 10.02
C LYS A 71 0.54 -17.47 9.71
N LYS A 72 -0.37 -18.13 8.99
CA LYS A 72 -1.61 -17.53 8.50
C LYS A 72 -1.35 -16.24 7.68
N GLY A 73 -0.27 -16.21 6.88
CA GLY A 73 0.13 -15.08 6.04
C GLY A 73 0.94 -13.99 6.74
N GLN A 74 1.12 -14.05 8.07
CA GLN A 74 1.92 -13.08 8.81
C GLN A 74 3.34 -13.62 9.03
N ILE A 75 4.36 -12.80 8.78
CA ILE A 75 5.75 -13.18 9.03
C ILE A 75 5.95 -13.29 10.54
N TYR A 76 6.49 -14.42 10.99
CA TYR A 76 6.88 -14.60 12.40
C TYR A 76 8.38 -14.85 12.57
N GLU A 77 9.06 -15.31 11.53
CA GLU A 77 10.50 -15.59 11.58
C GLU A 77 11.18 -15.28 10.25
N VAL A 78 12.40 -14.74 10.32
CA VAL A 78 13.27 -14.47 9.17
C VAL A 78 14.64 -15.06 9.43
N SER A 79 15.12 -15.86 8.48
CA SER A 79 16.44 -16.50 8.54
C SER A 79 17.38 -15.95 7.48
N ILE A 80 18.54 -15.45 7.90
CA ILE A 80 19.62 -14.98 7.02
C ILE A 80 20.87 -15.85 7.16
N LYS A 81 21.65 -15.96 6.09
CA LYS A 81 23.03 -16.44 6.14
C LYS A 81 23.95 -15.23 6.13
N ASP A 82 24.75 -15.07 7.18
CA ASP A 82 25.69 -13.96 7.28
C ASP A 82 26.57 -13.87 6.04
N SER A 83 26.75 -12.65 5.53
CA SER A 83 27.40 -12.44 4.24
C SER A 83 28.89 -12.81 4.26
N ILE A 84 29.53 -12.73 5.43
CA ILE A 84 30.96 -12.97 5.64
C ILE A 84 31.19 -14.42 6.11
N SER A 85 30.68 -14.76 7.30
CA SER A 85 30.91 -16.04 7.98
C SER A 85 30.07 -17.19 7.44
N LYS A 86 29.04 -16.92 6.63
CA LYS A 86 28.07 -17.90 6.10
C LYS A 86 27.24 -18.63 7.17
N LYS A 87 27.38 -18.27 8.45
CA LYS A 87 26.58 -18.83 9.54
C LYS A 87 25.12 -18.40 9.41
N GLY A 88 24.20 -19.32 9.68
CA GLY A 88 22.76 -19.02 9.73
C GLY A 88 22.42 -18.27 11.02
N ILE A 89 21.59 -17.24 10.89
CA ILE A 89 21.01 -16.50 12.01
C ILE A 89 19.52 -16.35 11.75
N THR A 90 18.74 -16.58 12.78
CA THR A 90 17.28 -16.56 12.74
C THR A 90 16.78 -15.49 13.71
N PHE A 91 15.85 -14.66 13.24
CA PHE A 91 15.26 -13.58 14.01
C PHE A 91 13.74 -13.74 14.05
N ASN A 92 13.15 -13.59 15.23
CA ASN A 92 11.70 -13.49 15.36
C ASN A 92 11.24 -12.12 14.86
N ALA A 93 10.05 -12.05 14.27
CA ALA A 93 9.50 -10.82 13.71
C ALA A 93 9.33 -9.70 14.75
N ASP A 94 9.10 -10.05 16.01
CA ASP A 94 8.96 -9.11 17.14
C ASP A 94 10.30 -8.45 17.56
N GLN A 95 11.44 -9.02 17.18
CA GLN A 95 12.77 -8.44 17.38
C GLN A 95 13.16 -7.47 16.26
N ILE A 96 12.54 -7.61 15.09
CA ILE A 96 12.86 -6.83 13.89
C ILE A 96 12.09 -5.51 13.94
N SER A 97 12.82 -4.40 13.75
CA SER A 97 12.23 -3.07 13.52
C SER A 97 11.86 -2.91 12.05
N GLU A 98 12.82 -3.15 11.16
CA GLU A 98 12.61 -3.13 9.71
C GLU A 98 13.59 -4.05 8.99
N MET A 99 13.24 -4.46 7.77
CA MET A 99 14.15 -5.21 6.92
C MET A 99 14.02 -4.84 5.44
N TYR A 100 15.11 -5.03 4.73
CA TYR A 100 15.24 -4.79 3.31
C TYR A 100 15.73 -6.05 2.62
N VAL A 101 14.82 -6.75 1.97
CA VAL A 101 15.10 -8.00 1.25
C VAL A 101 15.06 -7.77 -0.26
N TYR A 102 15.51 -8.73 -1.05
CA TYR A 102 15.45 -8.63 -2.51
C TYR A 102 14.55 -9.70 -3.08
N PRO A 103 13.79 -9.44 -4.15
CA PRO A 103 13.03 -10.49 -4.82
C PRO A 103 13.95 -11.45 -5.57
N SER A 104 13.61 -12.74 -5.54
CA SER A 104 14.27 -13.74 -6.38
C SER A 104 14.02 -13.46 -7.88
N ASN A 105 14.92 -13.93 -8.75
CA ASN A 105 14.75 -13.77 -10.20
C ASN A 105 13.49 -14.49 -10.73
N VAL A 106 13.12 -15.61 -10.11
CA VAL A 106 11.90 -16.36 -10.45
C VAL A 106 10.66 -15.57 -10.09
N GLU A 107 10.62 -14.96 -8.91
CA GLU A 107 9.52 -14.07 -8.50
C GLU A 107 9.38 -12.90 -9.49
N LYS A 108 10.49 -12.28 -9.90
CA LYS A 108 10.45 -11.20 -10.91
C LYS A 108 9.83 -11.67 -12.23
N ILE A 109 10.20 -12.84 -12.73
CA ILE A 109 9.65 -13.41 -13.96
C ILE A 109 8.16 -13.74 -13.80
N ALA A 110 7.77 -14.34 -12.68
CA ALA A 110 6.37 -14.66 -12.39
C ALA A 110 5.49 -13.40 -12.35
N LYS A 111 5.98 -12.32 -11.75
CA LYS A 111 5.30 -11.02 -11.74
C LYS A 111 5.19 -10.40 -13.13
N VAL A 112 6.26 -10.45 -13.93
CA VAL A 112 6.22 -10.01 -15.34
C VAL A 112 5.21 -10.84 -16.15
N ALA A 113 5.18 -12.16 -15.97
CA ALA A 113 4.22 -13.04 -16.64
C ALA A 113 2.77 -12.72 -16.22
N LYS A 114 2.51 -12.51 -14.92
CA LYS A 114 1.20 -12.05 -14.41
C LYS A 114 0.81 -10.70 -15.01
N TYR A 115 1.74 -9.76 -15.07
CA TYR A 115 1.55 -8.45 -15.69
C TYR A 115 1.19 -8.56 -17.18
N MET A 116 1.89 -9.42 -17.94
CA MET A 116 1.64 -9.64 -19.37
C MET A 116 0.33 -10.39 -19.63
N GLY A 117 -0.10 -11.27 -18.72
CA GLY A 117 -1.39 -11.97 -18.81
C GLY A 117 -2.60 -11.07 -18.52
N ASN A 118 -2.40 -9.93 -17.85
CA ASN A 118 -3.46 -8.97 -17.54
C ASN A 118 -3.70 -8.00 -18.72
N ILE A 119 -4.75 -8.25 -19.50
CA ILE A 119 -5.13 -7.52 -20.72
C ILE A 119 -5.32 -5.99 -20.51
N ARG A 120 -5.58 -5.53 -19.28
CA ARG A 120 -5.66 -4.10 -18.93
C ARG A 120 -4.33 -3.35 -19.14
N ASN A 121 -3.20 -4.06 -19.12
CA ASN A 121 -1.86 -3.50 -19.31
C ASN A 121 -1.45 -3.37 -20.78
N PHE A 122 -2.23 -3.93 -21.73
CA PHE A 122 -1.88 -3.93 -23.15
C PHE A 122 -2.11 -2.58 -23.84
N GLY A 123 -2.97 -1.71 -23.29
CA GLY A 123 -3.32 -0.40 -23.88
C GLY A 123 -2.70 0.81 -23.18
N THR A 124 -2.01 0.63 -22.06
CA THR A 124 -1.59 1.71 -21.17
C THR A 124 -0.10 1.60 -20.79
N LYS A 125 0.75 2.05 -21.72
CA LYS A 125 2.18 2.42 -21.56
C LYS A 125 3.22 1.33 -21.85
N LYS A 126 4.30 1.81 -22.48
CA LYS A 126 5.61 1.17 -22.66
C LYS A 126 6.04 0.50 -21.35
N LEU A 127 6.70 -0.66 -21.47
CA LEU A 127 7.51 -1.28 -20.43
C LEU A 127 8.53 -0.26 -19.91
N THR A 128 8.15 0.55 -18.95
CA THR A 128 9.08 1.36 -18.17
C THR A 128 8.71 1.18 -16.70
N LYS A 129 9.41 0.23 -16.09
CA LYS A 129 10.13 0.44 -14.83
C LYS A 129 9.34 0.71 -13.53
N ASN A 130 8.08 0.31 -13.39
CA ASN A 130 7.38 0.38 -12.09
C ASN A 130 7.68 -0.81 -11.14
N THR A 131 8.92 -1.30 -11.15
CA THR A 131 9.51 -2.07 -10.03
C THR A 131 10.66 -1.24 -9.48
N THR A 132 10.36 -0.03 -9.04
CA THR A 132 11.37 0.98 -8.65
C THR A 132 12.13 0.61 -7.40
N SER A 133 11.58 -0.24 -6.52
CA SER A 133 12.35 -0.74 -5.38
C SER A 133 13.04 -2.06 -5.75
N GLU A 134 14.35 -1.99 -6.04
CA GLU A 134 15.18 -3.21 -6.13
C GLU A 134 15.12 -4.04 -4.83
N ARG A 135 14.77 -3.38 -3.73
CA ARG A 135 14.65 -3.89 -2.38
C ARG A 135 13.19 -3.83 -1.93
N ILE A 136 12.77 -4.82 -1.16
CA ILE A 136 11.43 -4.94 -0.59
C ILE A 136 11.58 -4.55 0.87
N HIS A 137 10.86 -3.50 1.24
CA HIS A 137 10.93 -2.92 2.56
C HIS A 137 9.81 -3.49 3.41
N PHE A 138 10.18 -3.99 4.59
CA PHE A 138 9.25 -4.40 5.63
C PHE A 138 9.48 -3.58 6.87
N VAL A 139 8.40 -3.16 7.51
CA VAL A 139 8.44 -2.37 8.75
C VAL A 139 7.55 -3.05 9.78
N ASN A 140 8.02 -3.14 11.01
CA ASN A 140 7.21 -3.60 12.12
C ASN A 140 6.18 -2.52 12.47
N GLN A 141 4.91 -2.90 12.51
CA GLN A 141 3.80 -2.04 12.88
C GLN A 141 2.96 -2.71 13.96
N THR A 142 2.54 -1.93 14.95
CA THR A 142 1.51 -2.34 15.91
C THR A 142 0.15 -2.08 15.28
N VAL A 143 -0.61 -3.14 15.02
CA VAL A 143 -1.93 -3.05 14.39
C VAL A 143 -2.84 -4.17 14.85
N SER A 144 -4.13 -3.86 14.99
CA SER A 144 -5.15 -4.89 15.12
C SER A 144 -5.49 -5.47 13.73
N LEU A 145 -5.30 -6.78 13.58
CA LEU A 145 -5.77 -7.47 12.38
C LEU A 145 -7.30 -7.42 12.29
N LYS A 146 -7.83 -7.49 11.06
CA LYS A 146 -9.28 -7.56 10.82
C LYS A 146 -9.98 -8.52 11.80
N ASN A 147 -11.04 -8.03 12.45
CA ASN A 147 -11.86 -8.75 13.42
C ASN A 147 -11.11 -9.22 14.70
N LYS A 148 -10.00 -8.57 15.04
CA LYS A 148 -9.33 -8.72 16.34
C LYS A 148 -9.47 -7.42 17.13
N LYS A 149 -9.45 -7.56 18.46
CA LYS A 149 -9.52 -6.43 19.38
C LYS A 149 -8.13 -6.00 19.85
N ASP A 150 -7.23 -6.97 19.95
CA ASP A 150 -5.89 -6.73 20.48
C ASP A 150 -4.96 -6.33 19.36
N ASP A 151 -4.28 -5.20 19.56
CA ASP A 151 -3.15 -4.80 18.75
C ASP A 151 -2.00 -5.79 18.93
N LYS A 152 -1.34 -6.11 17.82
CA LYS A 152 -0.14 -6.93 17.81
C LYS A 152 0.86 -6.34 16.84
N GLU A 153 2.11 -6.66 17.08
CA GLU A 153 3.20 -6.30 16.17
C GLU A 153 3.27 -7.27 15.00
N PHE A 154 3.33 -6.72 13.79
CA PHE A 154 3.52 -7.47 12.57
C PHE A 154 4.59 -6.82 11.72
N LEU A 155 5.45 -7.64 11.13
CA LEU A 155 6.42 -7.20 10.13
C LEU A 155 5.71 -7.16 8.77
N MET A 156 5.40 -5.95 8.30
CA MET A 156 4.52 -5.73 7.14
C MET A 156 5.27 -5.13 5.96
N GLN A 157 5.00 -5.60 4.74
CA GLN A 157 5.62 -5.06 3.53
C GLN A 157 5.05 -3.67 3.21
N LEU A 158 5.91 -2.65 3.14
CA LEU A 158 5.58 -1.34 2.62
C LEU A 158 5.51 -1.40 1.09
N ILE A 159 4.36 -1.07 0.51
CA ILE A 159 4.11 -1.20 -0.93
C ILE A 159 4.15 0.13 -1.69
N ASN A 160 4.28 1.26 -1.02
CA ASN A 160 4.50 2.57 -1.65
C ASN A 160 5.79 3.25 -1.14
N PRO A 161 6.93 2.54 -1.05
CA PRO A 161 8.13 3.08 -0.39
C PRO A 161 8.59 4.42 -0.99
N ASP A 162 8.43 4.61 -2.30
CA ASP A 162 8.89 5.79 -3.03
C ASP A 162 8.05 7.05 -2.74
N PHE A 163 6.87 6.93 -2.13
CA PHE A 163 5.95 8.04 -1.83
C PHE A 163 5.18 7.79 -0.53
N SER A 164 5.87 7.27 0.50
CA SER A 164 5.29 6.84 1.78
C SER A 164 5.35 7.87 2.90
N ASP A 165 5.88 9.07 2.63
CA ASP A 165 6.23 10.10 3.62
C ASP A 165 5.03 10.57 4.46
N ILE A 166 3.83 10.60 3.86
CA ILE A 166 2.61 11.07 4.52
C ILE A 166 1.63 9.92 4.78
N ILE A 167 1.43 9.07 3.78
CA ILE A 167 0.58 7.89 3.86
C ILE A 167 1.43 6.68 3.55
N SER A 168 1.62 5.80 4.53
CA SER A 168 2.28 4.51 4.34
C SER A 168 1.24 3.43 4.10
N VAL A 169 1.40 2.65 3.03
CA VAL A 169 0.49 1.57 2.65
C VAL A 169 1.22 0.25 2.77
N TYR A 170 0.66 -0.66 3.55
CA TYR A 170 1.20 -1.98 3.78
C TYR A 170 0.35 -3.07 3.13
N HIS A 171 1.03 -4.10 2.61
CA HIS A 171 0.38 -5.25 1.99
C HIS A 171 -0.45 -6.03 3.03
N ASP A 172 -1.72 -6.33 2.69
CA ASP A 172 -2.52 -7.31 3.41
C ASP A 172 -2.35 -8.70 2.76
N PRO A 173 -1.66 -9.65 3.42
CA PRO A 173 -1.36 -10.97 2.85
C PRO A 173 -2.60 -11.86 2.69
N ARG A 174 -3.77 -11.43 3.19
CA ARG A 174 -5.05 -12.12 3.02
C ARG A 174 -6.00 -11.37 2.10
N ALA A 175 -5.54 -10.29 1.47
CA ALA A 175 -6.35 -9.52 0.57
C ALA A 175 -6.75 -10.37 -0.65
N LYS A 176 -8.02 -10.28 -1.02
CA LYS A 176 -8.54 -10.89 -2.24
C LYS A 176 -8.45 -9.88 -3.38
N GLU A 177 -8.34 -10.37 -4.60
CA GLU A 177 -8.50 -9.54 -5.80
C GLU A 177 -9.99 -9.35 -6.11
N THR A 178 -10.36 -8.25 -6.78
CA THR A 178 -11.68 -8.12 -7.42
C THR A 178 -11.85 -9.23 -8.46
N GLY A 179 -12.98 -9.94 -8.42
CA GLY A 179 -13.23 -10.98 -9.41
C GLY A 179 -13.41 -10.31 -10.77
N GLY A 180 -12.60 -10.69 -11.76
CA GLY A 180 -12.78 -10.21 -13.13
C GLY A 180 -14.13 -10.67 -13.66
N PHE A 181 -14.91 -9.74 -14.22
CA PHE A 181 -16.21 -10.04 -14.82
C PHE A 181 -15.98 -10.73 -16.17
N SER A 182 -16.25 -12.05 -16.26
CA SER A 182 -16.27 -12.77 -17.54
C SER A 182 -17.69 -12.80 -18.09
N VAL A 183 -17.98 -12.00 -19.11
CA VAL A 183 -19.20 -12.19 -19.91
C VAL A 183 -18.93 -13.32 -20.90
N MET A 184 -19.62 -14.44 -20.70
CA MET A 184 -19.91 -15.51 -21.67
C MET A 184 -18.84 -15.71 -22.77
N GLY A 185 -17.81 -16.52 -22.50
CA GLY A 185 -16.84 -16.97 -23.50
C GLY A 185 -15.77 -15.95 -23.94
N SER A 186 -15.80 -14.72 -23.43
CA SER A 186 -14.72 -13.74 -23.67
C SER A 186 -13.51 -13.99 -22.76
N PRO A 187 -12.26 -13.75 -23.22
CA PRO A 187 -11.09 -13.77 -22.35
C PRO A 187 -11.33 -12.90 -21.12
N GLN A 188 -10.89 -13.38 -19.94
CA GLN A 188 -11.13 -12.70 -18.68
C GLN A 188 -10.57 -11.27 -18.74
N LEU A 189 -11.48 -10.29 -18.80
CA LEU A 189 -11.13 -8.88 -18.80
C LEU A 189 -10.74 -8.47 -17.38
N GLY A 190 -9.45 -8.57 -17.08
CA GLY A 190 -8.82 -7.99 -15.89
C GLY A 190 -8.50 -8.99 -14.78
N GLY A 191 -7.22 -9.01 -14.38
CA GLY A 191 -6.82 -9.40 -13.04
C GLY A 191 -7.30 -8.34 -12.04
N GLY A 192 -7.80 -8.76 -10.89
CA GLY A 192 -8.48 -7.86 -9.99
C GLY A 192 -7.57 -6.90 -9.24
N VAL A 193 -8.12 -5.73 -8.88
CA VAL A 193 -7.52 -4.82 -7.91
C VAL A 193 -7.59 -5.48 -6.52
N ILE A 194 -6.51 -5.39 -5.75
CA ILE A 194 -6.46 -5.89 -4.38
C ILE A 194 -7.52 -5.14 -3.54
N LYS A 195 -8.34 -5.88 -2.79
CA LYS A 195 -9.51 -5.33 -2.07
C LYS A 195 -9.20 -4.71 -0.71
N SER A 196 -8.01 -4.92 -0.16
CA SER A 196 -7.66 -4.39 1.14
C SER A 196 -6.17 -4.13 1.31
N TYR A 197 -5.88 -3.14 2.14
CA TYR A 197 -4.53 -2.78 2.59
C TYR A 197 -4.58 -2.41 4.07
N TYR A 198 -3.42 -2.35 4.70
CA TYR A 198 -3.28 -1.61 5.95
C TYR A 198 -2.69 -0.24 5.62
N VAL A 199 -3.38 0.83 6.02
CA VAL A 199 -3.03 2.19 5.66
C VAL A 199 -2.74 2.98 6.92
N LYS A 200 -1.54 3.55 6.98
CA LYS A 200 -1.09 4.41 8.07
C LYS A 200 -1.03 5.86 7.60
N LYS A 201 -1.61 6.76 8.38
CA LYS A 201 -1.48 8.21 8.22
C LYS A 201 -1.33 8.82 9.62
N GLY A 202 -0.22 9.55 9.85
CA GLY A 202 0.21 9.91 11.20
C GLY A 202 0.43 8.66 12.06
N ASP A 203 -0.07 8.68 13.29
CA ASP A 203 0.05 7.55 14.23
C ASP A 203 -1.04 6.49 14.08
N LYS A 204 -2.04 6.73 13.21
CA LYS A 204 -3.18 5.83 13.05
C LYS A 204 -2.97 4.89 11.88
N ILE A 205 -3.12 3.59 12.13
CA ILE A 205 -3.17 2.55 11.12
C ILE A 205 -4.57 1.92 11.07
N ILE A 206 -5.12 1.77 9.86
CA ILE A 206 -6.43 1.15 9.63
C ILE A 206 -6.31 -0.01 8.64
N TRP A 207 -7.12 -1.04 8.81
CA TRP A 207 -7.38 -2.01 7.75
C TRP A 207 -8.43 -1.41 6.81
N LEU A 208 -8.01 -0.98 5.63
CA LEU A 208 -8.85 -0.33 4.64
C LEU A 208 -9.34 -1.36 3.62
N HIS A 209 -10.64 -1.67 3.65
CA HIS A 209 -11.28 -2.46 2.59
C HIS A 209 -11.89 -1.53 1.53
N LYS A 210 -12.02 -2.02 0.30
CA LYS A 210 -12.62 -1.27 -0.82
C LYS A 210 -14.01 -0.72 -0.52
N ASP A 211 -14.79 -1.44 0.29
CA ASP A 211 -16.16 -1.06 0.63
C ASP A 211 -16.20 0.04 1.70
N ASP A 212 -15.10 0.22 2.44
CA ASP A 212 -14.95 1.25 3.48
C ASP A 212 -14.14 2.46 2.97
N PHE A 213 -13.75 2.47 1.69
CA PHE A 213 -12.88 3.50 1.13
C PHE A 213 -13.53 4.89 1.15
N GLU A 214 -14.79 4.98 0.77
CA GLU A 214 -15.54 6.23 0.78
C GLU A 214 -15.65 6.80 2.21
N ASP A 215 -15.94 5.96 3.19
CA ASP A 215 -16.07 6.38 4.60
C ASP A 215 -14.75 6.89 5.19
N ASN A 216 -13.62 6.34 4.73
CA ASN A 216 -12.29 6.75 5.20
C ASN A 216 -11.65 7.84 4.33
N TYR A 217 -12.31 8.31 3.26
CA TYR A 217 -11.74 9.27 2.32
C TYR A 217 -11.29 10.58 3.01
N ASP A 218 -12.13 11.10 3.91
CA ASP A 218 -11.86 12.35 4.62
C ASP A 218 -10.69 12.20 5.61
N PHE A 219 -10.54 11.02 6.24
CA PHE A 219 -9.35 10.71 7.05
C PHE A 219 -8.07 10.71 6.18
N LEU A 220 -8.15 10.12 4.99
CA LEU A 220 -7.01 9.98 4.09
C LEU A 220 -6.60 11.31 3.45
N PHE A 221 -7.54 12.14 3.03
CA PHE A 221 -7.27 13.28 2.14
C PHE A 221 -7.90 14.61 2.56
N GLY A 222 -8.81 14.60 3.55
CA GLY A 222 -9.67 15.73 3.89
C GLY A 222 -8.95 16.95 4.48
N ASP A 223 -7.69 16.79 4.87
CA ASP A 223 -6.81 17.86 5.37
C ASP A 223 -6.08 18.64 4.26
N ASN A 224 -6.23 18.25 2.98
CA ASN A 224 -5.75 19.05 1.83
C ASN A 224 -6.96 19.55 1.00
N PRO A 225 -7.40 20.81 1.18
CA PRO A 225 -8.53 21.37 0.43
C PRO A 225 -8.33 21.42 -1.08
N GLU A 226 -7.10 21.62 -1.55
CA GLU A 226 -6.80 21.66 -2.99
C GLU A 226 -6.90 20.27 -3.61
N PHE A 227 -6.38 19.26 -2.91
CA PHE A 227 -6.55 17.86 -3.29
C PHE A 227 -8.03 17.49 -3.33
N MET A 228 -8.78 17.82 -2.27
CA MET A 228 -10.20 17.53 -2.18
C MET A 228 -11.04 18.25 -3.26
N LYS A 229 -10.59 19.41 -3.76
CA LYS A 229 -11.22 20.08 -4.90
C LYS A 229 -10.93 19.37 -6.23
N LYS A 230 -9.70 18.88 -6.41
CA LYS A 230 -9.27 18.19 -7.64
C LYS A 230 -9.80 16.76 -7.72
N TYR A 231 -9.86 16.09 -6.56
CA TYR A 231 -10.28 14.71 -6.38
C TYR A 231 -11.32 14.61 -5.26
N PRO A 232 -12.56 15.06 -5.50
CA PRO A 232 -13.60 14.99 -4.48
C PRO A 232 -14.02 13.55 -4.21
N LYS A 233 -14.45 13.30 -2.97
CA LYS A 233 -14.92 11.99 -2.47
C LYS A 233 -15.92 11.32 -3.41
N LYS A 234 -16.91 12.07 -3.90
CA LYS A 234 -17.99 11.56 -4.80
C LYS A 234 -17.52 11.14 -6.20
N SER A 235 -16.28 11.48 -6.57
CA SER A 235 -15.65 11.08 -7.84
C SER A 235 -14.51 10.08 -7.65
N ALA A 236 -14.20 9.71 -6.41
CA ALA A 236 -13.15 8.75 -6.13
C ALA A 236 -13.69 7.32 -6.28
N GLU A 237 -12.91 6.47 -6.93
CA GLU A 237 -13.18 5.05 -7.07
C GLU A 237 -12.02 4.27 -6.46
N TRP A 238 -12.29 3.06 -5.97
CA TRP A 238 -11.26 2.20 -5.36
C TRP A 238 -10.07 1.96 -6.29
N ASP A 239 -10.33 1.82 -7.58
CA ASP A 239 -9.32 1.58 -8.61
C ASP A 239 -8.33 2.74 -8.75
N TYR A 240 -8.67 3.93 -8.22
CA TYR A 240 -7.79 5.10 -8.21
C TYR A 240 -6.94 5.20 -6.94
N PHE A 241 -7.13 4.32 -5.95
CA PHE A 241 -6.53 4.51 -4.62
C PHE A 241 -5.01 4.69 -4.65
N SER A 242 -4.26 3.86 -5.39
CA SER A 242 -2.79 4.02 -5.47
C SER A 242 -2.36 5.33 -6.12
N PHE A 243 -3.12 5.80 -7.12
CA PHE A 243 -2.88 7.08 -7.76
C PHE A 243 -3.19 8.24 -6.81
N LEU A 244 -4.32 8.17 -6.10
CA LEU A 244 -4.73 9.21 -5.16
C LEU A 244 -3.73 9.37 -4.01
N VAL A 245 -3.20 8.27 -3.47
CA VAL A 245 -2.12 8.32 -2.46
C VAL A 245 -0.87 9.01 -3.02
N HIS A 246 -0.44 8.64 -4.23
CA HIS A 246 0.71 9.28 -4.88
C HIS A 246 0.49 10.77 -5.11
N GLU A 247 -0.60 11.17 -5.76
CA GLU A 247 -0.90 12.59 -6.02
C GLU A 247 -1.04 13.39 -4.73
N TYR A 248 -1.62 12.80 -3.68
CA TYR A 248 -1.73 13.47 -2.38
C TYR A 248 -0.35 13.74 -1.79
N THR A 249 0.54 12.75 -1.80
CA THR A 249 1.93 12.93 -1.36
C THR A 249 2.64 14.02 -2.18
N GLU A 250 2.55 13.98 -3.51
CA GLU A 250 3.17 14.97 -4.39
C GLU A 250 2.63 16.40 -4.15
N MET A 251 1.32 16.55 -3.98
CA MET A 251 0.69 17.86 -3.74
C MET A 251 1.06 18.46 -2.38
N ASN A 252 1.39 17.63 -1.39
CA ASN A 252 1.78 18.07 -0.05
C ASN A 252 3.29 18.29 0.11
N ASN A 253 4.12 17.60 -0.69
CA ASN A 253 5.58 17.73 -0.66
C ASN A 253 6.13 18.80 -1.62
N GLY A 254 5.25 19.46 -2.39
CA GLY A 254 5.59 20.48 -3.38
C GLY A 254 6.38 21.68 -2.85
#